data_AF-A0A6C0B1Q2-F1
#
_entry.id   AF-A0A6C0B1Q2-F1
#
_cell.length_a   1.000
_cell.length_b   1.000
_cell.length_c   1.000
_cell.angle_alpha   90.00
_cell.angle_beta   90.00
_cell.angle_gamma   90.00
#
_symmetry.space_group_name_H-M   'P 1'
#
loop_
_entity.id
_entity.type
_entity.pdbx_description
1 polymer ?
#
loop_
_entity_poly.entity_id
_entity_poly.type
_entity_poly.pdbx_seq_one_letter_code
_entity_poly.pdbx_strand_id
1 'polypeptide(L)'
;MSKKCPPGVICLENMTMIFIILIAIIALYIGYNSANHRVKRYRNERREEREIPTPATNGFGFFTRPNYPYNNLPPGDVLLDPYVPPLSDERYIIPDFRQMRPPGTIPINISTNVGAVDTNYRQMGLLTPLHDKSGKNKILPLMGRPLFTNRNKWQYYTMSDQNNSVKLPIIKNGRSCTNEYGCDELYSADIVYVEGYNQAFRITIYDSDTIKYIPFL
;
A
#
# COMPACT_ATOMS: atom_id res chain seq x y z
N MET A 1 -70.09 -33.12 -2.19
CA MET A 1 -70.09 -32.09 -3.26
C MET A 1 -68.85 -31.24 -3.09
N SER A 2 -67.85 -31.44 -3.95
CA SER A 2 -66.60 -30.69 -3.94
C SER A 2 -66.86 -29.26 -4.39
N LYS A 3 -66.67 -28.29 -3.50
CA LYS A 3 -66.72 -26.86 -3.81
C LYS A 3 -65.47 -26.51 -4.62
N LYS A 4 -65.48 -26.82 -5.91
CA LYS A 4 -64.48 -26.30 -6.85
C LYS A 4 -64.86 -24.88 -7.22
N CYS A 5 -63.85 -24.01 -7.22
CA CYS A 5 -64.05 -22.60 -7.50
C CYS A 5 -64.08 -22.30 -9.00
N PRO A 6 -64.87 -21.31 -9.42
CA PRO A 6 -64.92 -20.90 -10.82
C PRO A 6 -63.54 -20.43 -11.30
N PRO A 7 -63.17 -20.69 -12.56
CA PRO A 7 -61.84 -20.36 -13.08
C PRO A 7 -61.64 -18.85 -13.10
N GLY A 8 -60.52 -18.39 -12.52
CA GLY A 8 -60.14 -16.97 -12.49
C GLY A 8 -60.24 -16.28 -11.12
N VAL A 9 -60.61 -16.99 -10.06
CA VAL A 9 -60.70 -16.43 -8.68
C VAL A 9 -59.97 -17.33 -7.68
N ILE A 10 -59.11 -16.73 -6.83
CA ILE A 10 -58.37 -17.45 -5.78
C ILE A 10 -59.36 -17.84 -4.69
N CYS A 11 -59.51 -19.14 -4.44
CA CYS A 11 -60.35 -19.63 -3.37
C CYS A 11 -59.59 -19.85 -2.08
N LEU A 12 -59.99 -19.10 -1.06
CA LEU A 12 -59.47 -19.20 0.30
C LEU A 12 -60.17 -20.36 1.03
N GLU A 13 -59.72 -21.59 0.77
CA GLU A 13 -59.98 -22.71 1.69
C GLU A 13 -59.13 -22.55 2.96
N ASN A 14 -59.61 -23.11 4.08
CA ASN A 14 -58.92 -23.02 5.38
C ASN A 14 -57.47 -23.53 5.31
N MET A 15 -57.19 -24.49 4.43
CA MET A 15 -55.82 -25.00 4.17
C MET A 15 -54.95 -24.00 3.41
N THR A 16 -55.51 -23.29 2.42
CA THR A 16 -54.78 -22.24 1.68
C THR A 16 -54.47 -21.02 2.56
N MET A 17 -55.34 -20.71 3.53
CA MET A 17 -55.10 -19.67 4.55
C MET A 17 -53.89 -19.99 5.43
N ILE A 18 -53.76 -21.23 5.89
CA ILE A 18 -52.63 -21.67 6.71
C ILE A 18 -51.30 -21.56 5.92
N PHE A 19 -51.31 -21.92 4.63
CA PHE A 19 -50.14 -21.79 3.77
C PHE A 19 -49.72 -20.32 3.56
N ILE A 20 -50.68 -19.41 3.33
CA ILE A 20 -50.38 -17.98 3.17
C ILE A 20 -49.79 -17.39 4.47
N ILE A 21 -50.30 -17.79 5.63
CA ILE A 21 -49.78 -17.35 6.93
C ILE A 21 -48.35 -17.86 7.16
N LEU A 22 -48.06 -19.12 6.81
CA LEU A 22 -46.70 -19.68 6.89
C LEU A 22 -45.71 -18.91 6.01
N ILE A 23 -46.11 -18.59 4.77
CA ILE A 23 -45.28 -17.81 3.83
C ILE A 23 -45.04 -16.40 4.38
N ALA A 24 -46.06 -15.76 4.97
CA ALA A 24 -45.93 -14.44 5.58
C ALA A 24 -44.96 -14.43 6.78
N ILE A 25 -44.99 -15.46 7.63
CA ILE A 25 -44.07 -15.62 8.76
C ILE A 25 -42.63 -15.78 8.26
N ILE A 26 -42.41 -16.60 7.23
CA ILE A 26 -41.09 -16.81 6.63
C ILE A 26 -40.57 -15.51 6.01
N ALA A 27 -41.41 -14.76 5.30
CA ALA A 27 -41.05 -13.47 4.72
C ALA A 27 -40.68 -12.43 5.80
N LEU A 28 -41.43 -12.38 6.90
CA LEU A 28 -41.12 -11.53 8.06
C LEU A 28 -39.80 -11.91 8.72
N TYR A 29 -39.52 -13.21 8.87
CA TYR A 29 -38.28 -13.70 9.44
C TYR A 29 -37.05 -13.31 8.59
N ILE A 30 -37.15 -13.48 7.27
CA ILE A 30 -36.09 -13.07 6.34
C ILE A 30 -35.91 -11.55 6.36
N GLY A 31 -37.01 -10.78 6.40
CA GLY A 31 -37.00 -9.33 6.53
C GLY A 31 -36.27 -8.86 7.79
N TYR A 32 -36.59 -9.46 8.94
CA TYR A 32 -35.94 -9.17 10.22
C TYR A 32 -34.43 -9.45 10.21
N ASN A 33 -34.01 -10.60 9.67
CA ASN A 33 -32.59 -10.94 9.54
C ASN A 33 -31.86 -9.97 8.61
N SER A 34 -32.46 -9.59 7.48
CA SER A 34 -31.86 -8.63 6.55
C SER A 34 -31.69 -7.24 7.17
N ALA A 35 -32.66 -6.78 7.96
CA ALA A 35 -32.59 -5.51 8.68
C ALA A 35 -31.47 -5.53 9.74
N ASN A 36 -31.35 -6.63 10.49
CA ASN A 36 -30.29 -6.79 11.49
C ASN A 36 -28.88 -6.83 10.84
N HIS A 37 -28.74 -7.45 9.67
CA HIS A 37 -27.48 -7.41 8.92
C HIS A 37 -27.12 -5.99 8.42
N ARG A 38 -28.11 -5.18 8.00
CA ARG A 38 -27.90 -3.78 7.62
C ARG A 38 -27.47 -2.92 8.82
N VAL A 39 -28.10 -3.11 9.98
CA VAL A 39 -27.73 -2.40 11.22
C VAL A 39 -26.31 -2.78 11.68
N LYS A 40 -25.94 -4.07 11.62
CA LYS A 40 -24.57 -4.51 11.94
C LYS A 40 -23.54 -3.94 10.96
N ARG A 41 -23.85 -3.91 9.66
CA ARG A 41 -22.96 -3.34 8.64
C ARG A 41 -22.75 -1.83 8.86
N TYR A 42 -23.82 -1.09 9.12
CA TYR A 42 -23.74 0.34 9.44
C TYR A 42 -22.96 0.63 10.73
N ARG A 43 -23.09 -0.24 11.76
CA ARG A 43 -22.32 -0.12 13.00
C ARG A 43 -20.83 -0.42 12.80
N ASN A 44 -20.49 -1.32 11.89
CA ASN A 44 -19.10 -1.65 11.56
C ASN A 44 -18.45 -0.57 10.70
N GLU A 45 -19.17 -0.02 9.70
CA GLU A 45 -18.70 1.13 8.90
C GLU A 45 -18.44 2.37 9.78
N ARG A 46 -19.29 2.66 10.80
CA ARG A 46 -19.00 3.70 11.80
C ARG A 46 -17.87 3.37 12.78
N ARG A 47 -17.49 2.10 12.95
CA ARG A 47 -16.36 1.71 13.81
C ARG A 47 -15.03 1.90 13.08
N GLU A 48 -14.96 1.59 11.78
CA GLU A 48 -13.79 1.90 10.95
C GLU A 48 -13.56 3.41 10.82
N GLU A 49 -14.62 4.23 10.76
CA GLU A 49 -14.47 5.70 10.73
C GLU A 49 -14.02 6.29 12.10
N ARG A 50 -14.25 5.58 13.21
CA ARG A 50 -13.75 5.96 14.56
C ARG A 50 -12.34 5.45 14.87
N GLU A 51 -11.77 4.62 14.01
CA GLU A 51 -10.38 4.18 14.07
C GLU A 51 -9.52 4.82 12.96
N ILE A 52 -9.91 6.00 12.46
CA ILE A 52 -8.88 6.93 11.99
C ILE A 52 -8.12 7.35 13.26
N PRO A 53 -6.82 7.04 13.41
CA PRO A 53 -6.04 7.64 14.46
C PRO A 53 -5.87 9.11 14.09
N THR A 54 -6.85 9.93 14.46
CA THR A 54 -6.57 11.34 14.68
C THR A 54 -5.51 11.37 15.76
N PRO A 55 -4.30 11.89 15.50
CA PRO A 55 -3.31 12.03 16.55
C PRO A 55 -3.98 12.84 17.66
N ALA A 56 -4.03 12.25 18.86
CA ALA A 56 -4.52 12.92 20.04
C ALA A 56 -3.61 14.11 20.31
N THR A 57 -3.97 15.29 19.77
CA THR A 57 -3.39 16.58 20.11
C THR A 57 -3.90 16.97 21.49
N ASN A 58 -3.44 16.26 22.52
CA ASN A 58 -3.49 16.74 23.88
C ASN A 58 -2.42 17.83 24.02
N GLY A 59 -2.88 19.07 23.89
CA GLY A 59 -2.32 20.24 24.58
C GLY A 59 -0.87 20.60 24.24
N PHE A 60 -0.63 21.15 23.06
CA PHE A 60 0.39 22.20 22.87
C PHE A 60 0.08 23.01 21.60
N GLY A 61 -0.44 24.23 21.79
CA GLY A 61 -0.33 25.37 20.86
C GLY A 61 -0.95 25.26 19.47
N PHE A 62 -1.88 26.16 19.17
CA PHE A 62 -2.28 26.52 17.81
C PHE A 62 -1.05 26.92 16.97
N PHE A 63 -0.51 25.99 16.20
CA PHE A 63 0.24 26.33 15.00
C PHE A 63 -0.72 26.28 13.83
N THR A 64 -1.37 27.41 13.54
CA THR A 64 -1.87 27.69 12.20
C THR A 64 -0.67 27.69 11.26
N ARG A 65 -0.31 26.53 10.71
CA ARG A 65 0.62 26.49 9.59
C ARG A 65 -0.12 27.10 8.40
N PRO A 66 0.35 28.22 7.84
CA PRO A 66 -0.20 28.69 6.57
C PRO A 66 -0.04 27.57 5.56
N ASN A 67 -1.07 27.41 4.72
CA ASN A 67 -1.10 26.48 3.60
C ASN A 67 0.27 26.46 2.92
N TYR A 68 1.04 25.40 3.11
CA TYR A 68 2.36 25.25 2.53
C TYR A 68 2.16 24.51 1.20
N PRO A 69 2.21 25.19 0.04
CA PRO A 69 2.23 24.52 -1.26
C PRO A 69 3.68 24.12 -1.56
N TYR A 70 4.36 23.49 -0.60
CA TYR A 70 5.68 22.93 -0.89
C TYR A 70 5.44 21.55 -1.47
N ASN A 71 5.78 21.42 -2.75
CA ASN A 71 5.95 20.16 -3.48
C ASN A 71 7.07 19.27 -2.89
N ASN A 72 7.53 19.59 -1.68
CA ASN A 72 8.59 18.92 -0.90
C ASN A 72 8.05 18.21 0.36
N LEU A 73 6.72 18.13 0.54
CA LEU A 73 6.16 16.96 1.25
C LEU A 73 6.73 15.71 0.56
N PRO A 74 7.02 14.61 1.29
CA PRO A 74 7.64 13.42 0.71
C PRO A 74 6.95 13.17 -0.63
N PRO A 75 7.69 13.15 -1.75
CA PRO A 75 7.08 13.06 -3.07
C PRO A 75 6.06 11.95 -2.96
N GLY A 76 4.80 12.26 -3.31
CA GLY A 76 3.73 11.27 -3.32
C GLY A 76 4.28 10.00 -3.98
N ASP A 77 3.82 8.82 -3.54
CA ASP A 77 4.36 7.56 -4.02
C ASP A 77 4.45 7.60 -5.56
N VAL A 78 5.69 7.62 -6.09
CA VAL A 78 6.00 7.84 -7.52
C VAL A 78 5.28 6.79 -8.38
N LEU A 79 4.97 5.63 -7.78
CA LEU A 79 4.24 4.56 -8.42
C LEU A 79 2.74 4.85 -8.61
N LEU A 80 2.13 5.68 -7.76
CA LEU A 80 0.68 5.92 -7.71
C LEU A 80 0.27 7.30 -8.24
N ASP A 81 1.16 8.28 -8.23
CA ASP A 81 0.86 9.66 -8.65
C ASP A 81 1.25 9.92 -10.12
N PRO A 82 0.28 10.13 -11.04
CA PRO A 82 0.57 10.40 -12.44
C PRO A 82 1.14 11.80 -12.72
N TYR A 83 1.06 12.74 -11.77
CA TYR A 83 1.57 14.10 -11.94
C TYR A 83 3.02 14.26 -11.51
N VAL A 84 3.60 13.23 -10.89
CA VAL A 84 4.98 13.24 -10.42
C VAL A 84 5.85 12.51 -11.46
N PRO A 85 6.95 13.12 -11.94
CA PRO A 85 7.87 12.43 -12.83
C PRO A 85 8.58 11.29 -12.09
N PRO A 86 8.96 10.22 -12.81
CA PRO A 86 9.71 9.11 -12.24
C PRO A 86 11.17 9.51 -12.05
N LEU A 87 11.47 10.25 -10.97
CA LEU A 87 12.84 10.63 -10.60
C LEU A 87 13.35 9.72 -9.48
N SER A 88 14.65 9.40 -9.53
CA SER A 88 15.32 8.64 -8.47
C SER A 88 15.66 9.58 -7.30
N ASP A 89 15.20 9.23 -6.10
CA ASP A 89 15.41 10.06 -4.90
C ASP A 89 16.33 9.37 -3.89
N GLU A 90 17.58 9.85 -3.84
CA GLU A 90 18.64 9.32 -2.98
C GLU A 90 18.75 10.03 -1.62
N ARG A 91 17.84 10.95 -1.31
CA ARG A 91 17.91 11.71 -0.06
C ARG A 91 17.74 10.78 1.14
N TYR A 92 18.74 10.83 2.02
CA TYR A 92 18.76 10.12 3.30
C TYR A 92 18.32 11.00 4.48
N ILE A 93 18.44 12.33 4.36
CA ILE A 93 17.95 13.28 5.37
C ILE A 93 16.48 13.56 5.09
N ILE A 94 15.61 12.66 5.57
CA ILE A 94 14.18 12.87 5.52
C ILE A 94 13.76 13.32 6.93
N PRO A 95 13.07 14.47 7.07
CA PRO A 95 12.50 14.85 8.36
C PRO A 95 11.37 13.87 8.71
N ASP A 96 11.72 12.78 9.38
CA ASP A 96 10.73 11.85 9.90
C ASP A 96 10.15 12.39 11.22
N PHE A 97 8.95 12.96 11.13
CA PHE A 97 8.21 13.43 12.29
C PHE A 97 7.87 12.31 13.28
N ARG A 98 8.01 11.02 12.92
CA ARG A 98 7.92 9.90 13.86
C ARG A 98 9.05 9.89 14.89
N GLN A 99 10.13 10.63 14.63
CA GLN A 99 11.23 10.82 15.58
C GLN A 99 10.95 11.92 16.62
N MET A 100 9.83 12.65 16.51
CA MET A 100 9.32 13.47 17.62
C MET A 100 8.79 12.56 18.72
N ARG A 101 9.72 12.00 19.51
CA ARG A 101 9.38 11.14 20.64
C ARG A 101 8.96 11.98 21.84
N PRO A 102 7.90 11.58 22.57
CA PRO A 102 7.55 12.20 23.84
C PRO A 102 8.76 12.18 24.80
N PRO A 103 8.97 13.27 25.57
CA PRO A 103 10.01 13.31 26.60
C PRO A 103 9.89 12.10 27.54
N GLY A 104 11.01 11.43 27.84
CA GLY A 104 11.06 10.29 28.78
C GLY A 104 10.84 8.90 28.16
N THR A 105 10.74 8.79 26.84
CA THR A 105 10.69 7.48 26.16
C THR A 105 12.08 7.01 25.71
N ILE A 106 12.39 5.73 25.92
CA ILE A 106 13.64 5.12 25.45
C ILE A 106 13.39 4.50 24.07
N PRO A 107 14.15 4.87 23.03
CA PRO A 107 14.02 4.24 21.73
C PRO A 107 14.48 2.77 21.79
N ILE A 108 13.61 1.86 21.36
CA ILE A 108 13.98 0.45 21.09
C ILE A 108 14.09 0.21 19.59
N ASN A 109 14.89 -0.76 19.19
CA ASN A 109 15.11 -1.18 17.79
C ASN A 109 15.62 -0.06 16.85
N ILE A 110 16.47 0.83 17.37
CA ILE A 110 17.21 1.79 16.55
C ILE A 110 18.59 1.22 16.22
N SER A 111 19.03 1.38 14.97
CA SER A 111 20.39 0.99 14.61
C SER A 111 21.39 1.83 15.40
N THR A 112 22.38 1.18 16.02
CA THR A 112 23.48 1.83 16.74
C THR A 112 24.64 2.17 15.81
N ASN A 113 24.58 1.75 14.54
CA ASN A 113 25.65 1.96 13.59
C ASN A 113 25.66 3.42 13.09
N VAL A 114 26.83 4.04 13.12
CA VAL A 114 27.03 5.41 12.65
C VAL A 114 26.78 5.46 11.13
N GLY A 115 25.84 6.29 10.69
CA GLY A 115 25.45 6.41 9.29
C GLY A 115 24.37 5.43 8.84
N ALA A 116 23.79 4.64 9.76
CA ALA A 116 22.54 3.95 9.48
C ALA A 116 21.41 4.96 9.32
N VAL A 117 20.61 4.79 8.27
CA VAL A 117 19.49 5.68 7.99
C VAL A 117 18.24 4.87 7.77
N ASP A 118 17.17 5.24 8.49
CA ASP A 118 15.87 4.64 8.30
C ASP A 118 15.05 5.51 7.36
N THR A 119 14.96 5.08 6.12
CA THR A 119 14.23 5.77 5.06
C THR A 119 13.18 4.84 4.45
N ASN A 120 12.20 5.44 3.77
CA ASN A 120 11.19 4.68 3.04
C ASN A 120 11.73 4.25 1.67
N TYR A 121 11.22 3.12 1.16
CA TYR A 121 11.50 2.70 -0.19
C TYR A 121 10.84 3.61 -1.22
N ARG A 122 11.56 3.89 -2.29
CA ARG A 122 11.11 4.73 -3.40
C ARG A 122 11.41 4.03 -4.72
N GLN A 123 10.69 4.38 -5.76
CA GLN A 123 10.99 3.87 -7.09
C GLN A 123 12.23 4.57 -7.64
N MET A 124 13.27 3.79 -7.94
CA MET A 124 14.57 4.29 -8.43
C MET A 124 14.76 4.05 -9.93
N GLY A 125 13.98 3.14 -10.51
CA GLY A 125 14.15 2.77 -11.90
C GLY A 125 13.26 1.61 -12.31
N LEU A 126 13.68 0.93 -13.37
CA LEU A 126 13.02 -0.22 -13.95
C LEU A 126 14.00 -1.34 -14.29
N LEU A 127 13.47 -2.55 -14.29
CA LEU A 127 14.17 -3.79 -14.60
C LEU A 127 13.60 -4.35 -15.90
N THR A 128 14.50 -4.69 -16.83
CA THR A 128 14.16 -5.32 -18.11
C THR A 128 14.81 -6.70 -18.19
N PRO A 129 14.08 -7.75 -18.58
CA PRO A 129 14.62 -9.10 -18.63
C PRO A 129 15.69 -9.18 -19.72
N LEU A 130 16.84 -9.78 -19.41
CA LEU A 130 17.93 -9.92 -20.39
C LEU A 130 17.61 -10.92 -21.49
N HIS A 131 16.81 -11.94 -21.20
CA HIS A 131 16.52 -13.05 -22.11
C HIS A 131 15.02 -13.30 -22.13
N ASP A 132 14.29 -12.61 -22.99
CA ASP A 132 12.85 -12.81 -23.06
C ASP A 132 12.52 -14.12 -23.80
N LYS A 133 12.44 -15.23 -23.05
CA LYS A 133 12.01 -16.53 -23.59
C LYS A 133 10.49 -16.56 -23.85
N SER A 134 9.74 -15.59 -23.36
CA SER A 134 8.27 -15.60 -23.32
C SER A 134 7.64 -14.63 -24.33
N GLY A 135 8.45 -13.78 -24.98
CA GLY A 135 7.98 -12.75 -25.91
C GLY A 135 7.10 -11.68 -25.27
N LYS A 136 7.10 -11.62 -23.93
CA LYS A 136 6.39 -10.63 -23.13
C LYS A 136 7.45 -9.84 -22.39
N ASN A 137 7.78 -8.68 -22.92
CA ASN A 137 8.69 -7.72 -22.30
C ASN A 137 8.15 -7.31 -20.92
N LYS A 138 8.53 -8.06 -19.89
CA LYS A 138 8.06 -7.87 -18.53
C LYS A 138 8.90 -6.81 -17.83
N ILE A 139 8.42 -5.59 -17.80
CA ILE A 139 9.08 -4.49 -17.11
C ILE A 139 8.68 -4.55 -15.63
N LEU A 140 9.66 -4.54 -14.72
CA LEU A 140 9.40 -4.53 -13.28
C LEU A 140 9.93 -3.23 -12.66
N PRO A 141 9.26 -2.63 -11.67
CA PRO A 141 9.79 -1.47 -10.97
C PRO A 141 10.96 -1.86 -10.07
N LEU A 142 12.00 -1.04 -10.03
CA LEU A 142 13.09 -1.14 -9.07
C LEU A 142 12.80 -0.21 -7.90
N MET A 143 12.59 -0.79 -6.71
CA MET A 143 12.39 -0.05 -5.48
C MET A 143 13.71 -0.04 -4.69
N GLY A 144 14.10 1.12 -4.16
CA GLY A 144 15.36 1.30 -3.45
C GLY A 144 15.23 2.22 -2.25
N ARG A 145 16.14 2.04 -1.28
CA ARG A 145 16.37 2.99 -0.19
C ARG A 145 17.82 2.97 0.29
N PRO A 146 18.38 4.10 0.73
CA PRO A 146 19.68 4.12 1.39
C PRO A 146 19.58 3.47 2.77
N LEU A 147 20.60 2.68 3.13
CA LEU A 147 20.69 1.96 4.40
C LEU A 147 21.88 2.45 5.24
N PHE A 148 23.08 2.49 4.66
CA PHE A 148 24.28 3.02 5.29
C PHE A 148 24.95 4.05 4.40
N THR A 149 24.93 5.32 4.79
CA THR A 149 25.48 6.43 3.99
C THR A 149 27.00 6.47 3.98
N ASN A 150 27.65 6.00 5.05
CA ASN A 150 29.11 5.95 5.14
C ASN A 150 29.75 4.89 4.22
N ARG A 151 29.02 3.83 3.90
CA ARG A 151 29.51 2.68 3.11
C ARG A 151 28.77 2.54 1.77
N ASN A 152 27.96 3.54 1.40
CA ASN A 152 27.07 3.54 0.23
C ASN A 152 26.33 2.20 0.06
N LYS A 153 25.71 1.73 1.14
CA LYS A 153 24.89 0.52 1.11
C LYS A 153 23.43 0.86 0.98
N TRP A 154 22.77 0.05 0.17
CA TRP A 154 21.40 0.26 -0.25
C TRP A 154 20.60 -1.02 -0.10
N GLN A 155 19.30 -0.86 0.12
CA GLN A 155 18.36 -1.97 0.03
C GLN A 155 17.52 -1.81 -1.21
N TYR A 156 17.36 -2.92 -1.95
CA TYR A 156 16.56 -2.96 -3.15
C TYR A 156 15.64 -4.16 -3.18
N TYR A 157 14.45 -3.96 -3.73
CA TYR A 157 13.53 -5.03 -4.08
C TYR A 157 12.80 -4.66 -5.38
N THR A 158 12.13 -5.63 -5.98
CA THR A 158 11.24 -5.40 -7.12
C THR A 158 9.86 -5.97 -6.84
N MET A 159 8.88 -5.60 -7.65
CA MET A 159 7.52 -6.10 -7.52
C MET A 159 7.12 -6.85 -8.78
N SER A 160 6.42 -7.97 -8.64
CA SER A 160 5.92 -8.71 -9.79
C SER A 160 4.80 -7.96 -10.49
N ASP A 161 4.90 -7.83 -11.81
CA ASP A 161 3.79 -7.41 -12.68
C ASP A 161 2.82 -8.58 -12.93
N GLN A 162 2.15 -9.07 -11.89
CA GLN A 162 1.03 -10.01 -11.99
C GLN A 162 -0.18 -9.35 -11.31
N ASN A 163 -1.39 -9.88 -11.53
CA ASN A 163 -2.62 -9.37 -10.92
C ASN A 163 -2.55 -9.20 -9.39
N ASN A 164 -1.62 -9.91 -8.73
CA ASN A 164 -1.20 -9.64 -7.36
C ASN A 164 0.30 -9.32 -7.35
N SER A 165 0.66 -8.08 -7.04
CA SER A 165 2.05 -7.65 -7.00
C SER A 165 2.73 -8.14 -5.72
N VAL A 166 3.61 -9.13 -5.86
CA VAL A 166 4.41 -9.69 -4.77
C VAL A 166 5.79 -9.02 -4.77
N LYS A 167 6.31 -8.71 -3.59
CA LYS A 167 7.68 -8.19 -3.43
C LYS A 167 8.69 -9.31 -3.60
N LEU A 168 9.63 -9.12 -4.50
CA LEU A 168 10.67 -10.06 -4.85
C LEU A 168 12.04 -9.49 -4.48
N PRO A 169 12.90 -10.27 -3.81
CA PRO A 169 14.23 -9.81 -3.47
C PRO A 169 15.14 -9.82 -4.70
N ILE A 170 16.12 -8.93 -4.68
CA ILE A 170 17.13 -8.78 -5.73
C ILE A 170 18.46 -9.27 -5.19
N ILE A 171 19.18 -10.04 -5.98
CA ILE A 171 20.55 -10.47 -5.69
C ILE A 171 21.54 -9.71 -6.57
N LYS A 172 22.52 -9.07 -5.93
CA LYS A 172 23.72 -8.50 -6.57
C LYS A 172 24.95 -9.23 -6.03
N ASN A 173 25.83 -9.72 -6.91
CA ASN A 173 27.10 -10.36 -6.52
C ASN A 173 26.94 -11.51 -5.49
N GLY A 174 25.88 -12.32 -5.62
CA GLY A 174 25.60 -13.43 -4.70
C GLY A 174 25.06 -13.03 -3.31
N ARG A 175 24.70 -11.76 -3.10
CA ARG A 175 24.10 -11.26 -1.86
C ARG A 175 22.71 -10.70 -2.11
N SER A 176 21.78 -11.00 -1.22
CA SER A 176 20.44 -10.42 -1.26
C SER A 176 20.46 -8.96 -0.80
N CYS A 177 19.95 -8.07 -1.65
CA CYS A 177 19.81 -6.64 -1.40
C CYS A 177 18.68 -6.31 -0.41
N THR A 178 17.83 -7.26 -0.01
CA THR A 178 16.77 -7.04 0.98
C THR A 178 17.22 -7.29 2.43
N ASN A 179 18.44 -7.80 2.62
CA ASN A 179 18.99 -8.10 3.95
C ASN A 179 19.30 -6.83 4.75
N GLU A 180 19.49 -6.99 6.06
CA GLU A 180 19.87 -5.91 6.99
C GLU A 180 21.17 -5.19 6.58
N TYR A 181 22.08 -5.85 5.86
CA TYR A 181 23.33 -5.25 5.38
C TYR A 181 23.21 -4.58 4.00
N GLY A 182 22.10 -4.82 3.30
CA GLY A 182 21.88 -4.35 1.92
C GLY A 182 22.92 -4.87 0.92
N CYS A 183 23.01 -4.19 -0.21
CA CYS A 183 24.01 -4.42 -1.25
C CYS A 183 24.62 -3.08 -1.71
N ASP A 184 25.56 -3.18 -2.65
CA ASP A 184 26.17 -1.99 -3.26
C ASP A 184 25.15 -1.25 -4.12
N GLU A 185 25.31 0.08 -4.21
CA GLU A 185 24.54 0.94 -5.11
C GLU A 185 24.49 0.35 -6.52
N LEU A 186 23.30 0.36 -7.11
CA LEU A 186 23.07 -0.10 -8.47
C LEU A 186 23.26 1.06 -9.44
N TYR A 187 23.79 0.78 -10.63
CA TYR A 187 23.91 1.76 -11.71
C TYR A 187 23.08 1.36 -12.93
N SER A 188 22.85 2.31 -13.84
CA SER A 188 22.20 2.01 -15.11
C SER A 188 23.04 0.99 -15.91
N ALA A 189 22.37 0.07 -16.58
CA ALA A 189 22.93 -1.08 -17.29
C ALA A 189 23.55 -2.19 -16.41
N ASP A 190 23.55 -2.08 -15.07
CA ASP A 190 23.90 -3.19 -14.19
C ASP A 190 22.98 -4.39 -14.42
N ILE A 191 23.51 -5.58 -14.15
CA ILE A 191 22.78 -6.84 -14.22
C ILE A 191 22.55 -7.36 -12.81
N VAL A 192 21.30 -7.63 -12.48
CA VAL A 192 20.89 -8.20 -11.20
C VAL A 192 20.03 -9.43 -11.40
N TYR A 193 20.05 -10.32 -10.41
CA TYR A 193 19.24 -11.54 -10.43
C TYR A 193 18.01 -11.35 -9.55
N VAL A 194 16.83 -11.67 -10.07
CA VAL A 194 15.56 -11.53 -9.33
C VAL A 194 15.07 -12.91 -8.89
N GLU A 195 15.02 -13.13 -7.58
CA GLU A 195 14.45 -14.37 -7.03
C GLU A 195 12.94 -14.38 -7.25
N GLY A 196 12.40 -15.53 -7.66
CA GLY A 196 10.99 -15.68 -8.03
C GLY A 196 10.79 -15.84 -9.55
N TYR A 197 11.52 -15.07 -10.35
CA TYR A 197 11.62 -15.32 -11.81
C TYR A 197 12.83 -16.18 -12.19
N ASN A 198 13.79 -16.32 -11.27
CA ASN A 198 15.02 -17.06 -11.47
C ASN A 198 15.79 -16.64 -12.74
N GLN A 199 15.79 -15.33 -12.98
CA GLN A 199 16.30 -14.73 -14.19
C GLN A 199 17.08 -13.45 -13.89
N ALA A 200 18.05 -13.15 -14.74
CA ALA A 200 18.80 -11.90 -14.72
C ALA A 200 18.05 -10.78 -15.47
N PHE A 201 18.06 -9.60 -14.87
CA PHE A 201 17.46 -8.37 -15.39
C PHE A 201 18.52 -7.29 -15.53
N ARG A 202 18.38 -6.47 -16.56
CA ARG A 202 19.14 -5.25 -16.78
C ARG A 202 18.42 -4.08 -16.11
N ILE A 203 19.16 -3.25 -15.41
CA ILE A 203 18.66 -2.06 -14.72
C ILE A 203 18.66 -0.86 -15.65
N THR A 204 17.63 -0.03 -15.53
CA THR A 204 17.61 1.35 -16.02
C THR A 204 17.19 2.24 -14.88
N ILE A 205 18.13 3.06 -14.39
CA ILE A 205 17.90 3.99 -13.28
C ILE A 205 17.33 5.30 -13.85
N TYR A 206 16.40 5.89 -13.11
CA TYR A 206 15.83 7.19 -13.44
C TYR A 206 16.77 8.34 -13.11
N ASP A 207 16.54 9.50 -13.71
CA ASP A 207 17.31 10.70 -13.42
C ASP A 207 17.14 11.12 -11.96
N SER A 208 18.22 11.63 -11.34
CA SER A 208 18.23 11.98 -9.92
C SER A 208 17.39 13.22 -9.62
N ASP A 209 16.56 13.17 -8.58
CA ASP A 209 15.91 14.35 -7.99
C ASP A 209 16.94 15.17 -7.22
N THR A 210 17.64 16.08 -7.91
CA THR A 210 18.63 16.96 -7.29
C THR A 210 17.96 17.94 -6.34
N ILE A 211 18.57 18.19 -5.18
CA ILE A 211 18.11 19.22 -4.24
C ILE A 211 18.11 20.57 -4.93
N LYS A 212 16.97 21.27 -4.90
CA LYS A 212 16.80 22.59 -5.49
C LYS A 212 16.98 23.67 -4.43
N TYR A 213 17.66 24.74 -4.81
CA TYR A 213 17.79 25.93 -3.98
C TYR A 213 16.42 26.62 -3.82
N ILE A 214 16.17 27.20 -2.64
CA ILE A 214 14.99 28.03 -2.38
C ILE A 214 15.40 29.48 -2.69
N PRO A 215 14.94 30.09 -3.79
CA PRO A 215 15.47 31.36 -4.26
C PRO A 215 15.01 32.59 -3.46
N PHE A 216 14.05 32.44 -2.55
CA PHE A 216 13.57 33.52 -1.69
C PHE A 216 13.59 33.04 -0.24
N LEU A 217 14.45 33.66 0.57
CA LEU A 217 14.54 33.48 2.01
C LEU A 217 14.76 34.83 2.66
#